data_AF-A0A3C1RTH8-F1
#
_entry.id   AF-A0A3C1RTH8-F1
#
_cell.length_a   1.000
_cell.length_b   1.000
_cell.length_c   1.000
_cell.angle_alpha   90.00
_cell.angle_beta   90.00
_cell.angle_gamma   90.00
#
_symmetry.space_group_name_H-M   'P 1'
#
loop_
_entity.id
_entity.type
_entity.pdbx_description
1 polymer ?
#
loop_
_entity_poly.entity_id
_entity_poly.type
_entity_poly.pdbx_seq_one_letter_code
_entity_poly.pdbx_strand_id
1 'polypeptide(L)'
;MKTRLFTTLISTLALTGIYATSAQAFTFKTNFSESVTNASKKDIFLNSVEINGKTYNDFSLVKNVNINQNDLWKDGNTGAASSDRGDKASGIAVEAATGSDLAASLGNLNLNNIVDTEDRGNFILDLFFDKFADKFLFFERGMNSKLEVQALLGDGSTGKSVLLDS
;
A
#
# COMPACT_ATOMS: atom_id res chain seq x y z
N MET A 1 -60.09 25.32 19.78
CA MET A 1 -59.43 24.10 19.27
C MET A 1 -58.19 24.50 18.50
N LYS A 2 -57.00 24.03 18.90
CA LYS A 2 -55.72 24.30 18.23
C LYS A 2 -55.42 23.14 17.28
N THR A 3 -55.56 23.35 15.98
CA THR A 3 -55.19 22.38 14.95
C THR A 3 -53.69 22.48 14.71
N ARG A 4 -52.93 21.44 15.06
CA ARG A 4 -51.50 21.34 14.74
C ARG A 4 -51.34 20.68 13.37
N LEU A 5 -50.72 21.39 12.44
CA LEU A 5 -50.25 20.82 11.17
C LEU A 5 -49.03 19.93 11.44
N PHE A 6 -49.13 18.65 11.08
CA PHE A 6 -47.98 17.75 11.02
C PHE A 6 -47.28 17.94 9.67
N THR A 7 -46.12 18.58 9.68
CA THR A 7 -45.23 18.67 8.52
C THR A 7 -44.41 17.38 8.46
N THR A 8 -44.70 16.50 7.51
CA THR A 8 -43.91 15.30 7.25
C THR A 8 -42.65 15.70 6.48
N LEU A 9 -41.49 15.63 7.12
CA LEU A 9 -40.19 15.82 6.47
C LEU A 9 -39.79 14.50 5.81
N ILE A 10 -39.92 14.39 4.49
CA ILE A 10 -39.35 13.27 3.72
C ILE A 10 -37.87 13.57 3.55
N SER A 11 -37.02 13.01 4.40
CA SER A 11 -35.57 12.99 4.18
C SER A 11 -35.25 11.93 3.13
N THR A 12 -35.01 12.35 1.89
CA THR A 12 -34.38 11.51 0.88
C THR A 12 -32.93 11.27 1.28
N LEU A 13 -32.68 10.08 1.82
CA LEU A 13 -31.32 9.57 2.06
C LEU A 13 -30.67 9.33 0.69
N ALA A 14 -29.81 10.26 0.26
CA ALA A 14 -28.99 10.08 -0.93
C ALA A 14 -27.94 9.00 -0.63
N LEU A 15 -28.26 7.75 -1.02
CA LEU A 15 -27.32 6.65 -1.04
C LEU A 15 -26.31 6.91 -2.18
N THR A 16 -25.28 7.71 -1.92
CA THR A 16 -24.12 7.78 -2.80
C THR A 16 -23.30 6.50 -2.61
N GLY A 17 -23.71 5.46 -3.32
CA GLY A 17 -22.89 4.27 -3.51
C GLY A 17 -21.61 4.69 -4.22
N ILE A 18 -20.53 4.89 -3.47
CA ILE A 18 -19.18 4.96 -4.03
C ILE A 18 -18.89 3.54 -4.52
N TYR A 19 -19.08 3.34 -5.82
CA TYR A 19 -18.58 2.18 -6.54
C TYR A 19 -17.06 2.19 -6.44
N ALA A 20 -16.47 1.07 -6.02
CA ALA A 20 -15.04 0.88 -6.16
C ALA A 20 -14.73 0.88 -7.66
N THR A 21 -14.02 1.91 -8.13
CA THR A 21 -13.53 1.92 -9.51
C THR A 21 -12.48 0.83 -9.66
N SER A 22 -12.52 0.06 -10.73
CA SER A 22 -11.45 -0.86 -11.12
C SER A 22 -10.09 -0.15 -11.08
N ALA A 23 -9.01 -0.88 -10.76
CA ALA A 23 -7.65 -0.36 -10.82
C ALA A 23 -7.45 0.42 -12.14
N GLN A 24 -7.10 1.71 -12.03
CA GLN A 24 -6.89 2.52 -13.22
C GLN A 24 -5.52 2.20 -13.79
N ALA A 25 -5.47 1.95 -15.10
CA ALA A 25 -4.20 1.86 -15.80
C ALA A 25 -3.46 3.20 -15.66
N PHE A 26 -2.23 3.14 -15.17
CA PHE A 26 -1.30 4.27 -15.13
C PHE A 26 0.00 3.86 -15.82
N THR A 27 0.75 4.85 -16.29
CA THR A 27 2.13 4.60 -16.72
C THR A 27 3.09 5.17 -15.69
N PHE A 28 4.27 4.56 -15.58
CA PHE A 28 5.30 5.03 -14.65
C PHE A 28 6.64 5.12 -15.35
N LYS A 29 7.50 6.01 -14.83
CA LYS A 29 8.86 6.20 -15.31
C LYS A 29 9.82 5.97 -14.17
N THR A 30 10.90 5.26 -14.46
CA THR A 30 11.98 4.98 -13.51
C THR A 30 13.32 5.43 -14.06
N ASN A 31 14.38 5.30 -13.26
CA ASN A 31 15.77 5.40 -13.71
C ASN A 31 16.30 4.10 -14.36
N PHE A 32 15.45 3.09 -14.56
CA PHE A 32 15.87 1.81 -15.13
C PHE A 32 16.40 1.98 -16.55
N SER A 33 17.49 1.29 -16.87
CA SER A 33 18.07 1.25 -18.20
C SER A 33 18.70 -0.12 -18.46
N GLU A 34 18.25 -0.80 -19.51
CA GLU A 34 18.75 -2.13 -19.91
C GLU A 34 20.24 -2.10 -20.29
N SER A 35 20.78 -0.94 -20.66
CA SER A 35 22.20 -0.77 -20.96
C SER A 35 23.12 -0.94 -19.74
N VAL A 36 22.56 -0.94 -18.53
CA VAL A 36 23.31 -1.12 -17.29
C VAL A 36 23.37 -2.60 -16.93
N THR A 37 24.58 -3.16 -16.79
CA THR A 37 24.76 -4.55 -16.36
C THR A 37 24.11 -4.79 -14.98
N ASN A 38 23.29 -5.85 -14.90
CA ASN A 38 22.47 -6.18 -13.73
C ASN A 38 21.50 -5.05 -13.32
N ALA A 39 20.97 -4.26 -14.26
CA ALA A 39 20.04 -3.16 -13.96
C ALA A 39 18.88 -3.59 -13.04
N SER A 40 18.33 -4.80 -13.25
CA SER A 40 17.24 -5.35 -12.44
C SER A 40 17.60 -5.63 -10.98
N LYS A 41 18.88 -5.75 -10.64
CA LYS A 41 19.37 -6.03 -9.28
C LYS A 41 19.74 -4.76 -8.50
N LYS A 42 19.81 -3.60 -9.17
CA LYS A 42 20.26 -2.32 -8.62
C LYS A 42 19.08 -1.45 -8.20
N ASP A 43 19.34 -0.24 -7.73
CA ASP A 43 18.28 0.73 -7.44
C ASP A 43 17.44 1.08 -8.67
N ILE A 44 16.13 0.91 -8.53
CA ILE A 44 15.13 1.32 -9.51
C ILE A 44 14.21 2.33 -8.84
N PHE A 45 14.55 3.60 -8.94
CA PHE A 45 13.75 4.68 -8.38
C PHE A 45 12.56 5.01 -9.29
N LEU A 46 11.38 5.11 -8.70
CA LEU A 46 10.21 5.70 -9.31
C LEU A 46 10.42 7.21 -9.45
N ASN A 47 10.44 7.71 -10.68
CA ASN A 47 10.60 9.13 -10.97
C ASN A 47 9.25 9.83 -11.07
N SER A 48 8.28 9.19 -11.72
CA SER A 48 6.94 9.77 -11.91
C SER A 48 5.90 8.73 -12.32
N VAL A 49 4.64 9.05 -12.08
CA VAL A 49 3.46 8.33 -12.58
C VAL A 49 2.62 9.27 -13.42
N GLU A 50 2.04 8.77 -14.52
CA GLU A 50 1.06 9.49 -15.34
C GLU A 50 -0.30 8.82 -15.25
N ILE A 51 -1.30 9.61 -14.82
CA ILE A 51 -2.70 9.19 -14.72
C ILE A 51 -3.54 10.23 -15.47
N ASN A 52 -4.33 9.78 -16.44
CA ASN A 52 -5.22 10.65 -17.23
C ASN A 52 -4.48 11.87 -17.85
N GLY A 53 -3.27 11.65 -18.36
CA GLY A 53 -2.43 12.68 -18.99
C GLY A 53 -1.78 13.68 -18.02
N LYS A 54 -1.91 13.47 -16.70
CA LYS A 54 -1.25 14.29 -15.68
C LYS A 54 -0.11 13.50 -15.03
N THR A 55 1.06 14.14 -14.99
CA THR A 55 2.26 13.62 -14.33
C THR A 55 2.28 13.98 -12.85
N TYR A 56 2.61 12.99 -12.02
CA TYR A 56 2.80 13.09 -10.58
C TYR A 56 4.20 12.60 -10.23
N ASN A 57 4.95 13.40 -9.48
CA ASN A 57 6.31 13.10 -9.03
C ASN A 57 6.57 13.54 -7.57
N ASP A 58 5.58 14.14 -6.92
CA ASP A 58 5.57 14.40 -5.47
C ASP A 58 4.69 13.34 -4.80
N PHE A 59 5.34 12.34 -4.21
CA PHE A 59 4.68 11.20 -3.59
C PHE A 59 4.59 11.39 -2.07
N SER A 60 3.52 10.84 -1.49
CA SER A 60 3.48 10.58 -0.06
C SER A 60 4.03 9.19 0.20
N LEU A 61 4.93 9.07 1.17
CA LEU A 61 5.62 7.82 1.49
C LEU A 61 5.19 7.31 2.84
N VAL A 62 5.36 6.00 3.06
CA VAL A 62 5.13 5.39 4.36
C VAL A 62 6.14 5.97 5.36
N LYS A 63 5.62 6.45 6.48
CA LYS A 63 6.38 7.06 7.57
C LYS A 63 6.42 6.16 8.81
N ASN A 64 5.36 5.39 9.04
CA ASN A 64 5.29 4.45 10.16
C ASN A 64 4.50 3.21 9.73
N VAL A 65 4.86 2.07 10.33
CA VAL A 65 4.17 0.80 10.15
C VAL A 65 3.90 0.18 11.50
N ASN A 66 2.65 -0.24 11.73
CA ASN A 66 2.32 -1.14 12.83
C ASN A 66 2.04 -2.53 12.28
N ILE A 67 2.59 -3.56 12.91
CA ILE A 67 2.36 -4.95 12.55
C ILE A 67 1.25 -5.48 13.47
N ASN A 68 0.06 -5.68 12.91
CA ASN A 68 -1.12 -6.15 13.64
C ASN A 68 -1.20 -7.67 13.70
N GLN A 69 -0.78 -8.32 12.62
CA GLN A 69 -0.63 -9.76 12.54
C GLN A 69 0.63 -10.08 11.77
N ASN A 70 1.36 -11.10 12.24
CA ASN A 70 2.50 -11.65 11.55
C ASN A 70 2.52 -13.15 11.79
N ASP A 71 2.21 -13.95 10.77
CA ASP A 71 2.23 -15.40 10.88
C ASP A 71 3.65 -15.89 11.24
N LEU A 72 3.77 -17.05 11.87
CA LEU A 72 5.10 -17.61 12.16
C LEU A 72 5.74 -18.17 10.88
N TRP A 73 7.05 -17.97 10.75
CA TRP A 73 7.84 -18.64 9.73
C TRP A 73 8.04 -20.13 10.07
N LYS A 74 8.16 -20.99 9.06
CA LYS A 74 8.18 -22.45 9.28
C LYS A 74 9.44 -22.96 9.97
N ASP A 75 10.55 -22.25 9.81
CA ASP A 75 11.84 -22.62 10.39
C ASP A 75 12.17 -21.85 11.68
N GLY A 76 11.21 -21.11 12.27
CA GLY A 76 11.42 -20.44 13.55
C GLY A 76 10.26 -19.57 14.07
N ASN A 77 10.35 -19.14 15.33
CA ASN A 77 9.33 -18.30 15.98
C ASN A 77 9.50 -16.80 15.67
N THR A 78 9.99 -16.45 14.49
CA THR A 78 10.49 -15.11 14.19
C THR A 78 9.50 -14.21 13.44
N GLY A 79 8.35 -14.76 13.01
CA GLY A 79 7.37 -14.03 12.19
C GLY A 79 7.74 -14.06 10.70
N ALA A 80 6.73 -13.94 9.83
CA ALA A 80 6.86 -14.09 8.38
C ALA A 80 7.15 -12.76 7.65
N ALA A 81 6.80 -11.61 8.21
CA ALA A 81 7.09 -10.33 7.58
C ALA A 81 8.60 -10.10 7.47
N SER A 82 9.07 -9.91 6.25
CA SER A 82 10.45 -9.57 5.91
C SER A 82 10.49 -8.25 5.14
N SER A 83 11.64 -7.58 5.22
CA SER A 83 11.97 -6.47 4.35
C SER A 83 13.08 -6.93 3.45
N ASP A 84 12.90 -6.73 2.15
CA ASP A 84 13.80 -7.33 1.18
C ASP A 84 14.17 -6.33 0.10
N ARG A 85 15.29 -6.56 -0.59
CA ARG A 85 15.79 -5.64 -1.62
C ARG A 85 16.50 -6.34 -2.76
N GLY A 86 16.61 -5.68 -3.91
CA GLY A 86 17.44 -6.20 -5.01
C GLY A 86 18.90 -6.43 -4.55
N ASP A 87 19.56 -7.49 -5.06
CA ASP A 87 20.90 -7.94 -4.61
C ASP A 87 21.95 -6.82 -4.51
N LYS A 88 21.81 -5.76 -5.30
CA LYS A 88 22.72 -4.61 -5.40
C LYS A 88 22.01 -3.27 -5.17
N ALA A 89 20.81 -3.29 -4.61
CA ALA A 89 20.03 -2.11 -4.27
C ALA A 89 20.37 -1.60 -2.86
N SER A 90 20.21 -0.30 -2.64
CA SER A 90 20.20 0.34 -1.33
C SER A 90 18.85 0.14 -0.64
N GLY A 91 18.87 -0.03 0.69
CA GLY A 91 17.68 -0.35 1.47
C GLY A 91 17.96 -1.37 2.56
N ILE A 92 16.90 -1.77 3.27
CA ILE A 92 16.93 -2.73 4.37
C ILE A 92 16.64 -4.13 3.81
N ALA A 93 17.46 -5.10 4.24
CA ALA A 93 17.25 -6.53 4.02
C ALA A 93 17.30 -7.21 5.39
N VAL A 94 16.15 -7.60 5.92
CA VAL A 94 16.04 -8.19 7.26
C VAL A 94 14.83 -9.10 7.35
N GLU A 95 15.08 -10.30 7.88
CA GLU A 95 14.04 -11.24 8.30
C GLU A 95 13.42 -10.79 9.61
N ALA A 96 12.18 -11.21 9.90
CA ALA A 96 11.49 -10.85 11.14
C ALA A 96 11.43 -9.34 11.35
N ALA A 97 11.09 -8.62 10.27
CA ALA A 97 11.17 -7.18 10.20
C ALA A 97 10.28 -6.51 11.25
N THR A 98 10.81 -5.49 11.92
CA THR A 98 10.04 -4.63 12.83
C THR A 98 9.26 -3.56 12.04
N GLY A 99 8.31 -2.90 12.70
CA GLY A 99 7.60 -1.76 12.08
C GLY A 99 8.54 -0.65 11.57
N SER A 100 9.68 -0.41 12.24
CA SER A 100 10.69 0.53 11.75
C SER A 100 11.42 0.05 10.50
N ASP A 101 11.69 -1.25 10.40
CA ASP A 101 12.33 -1.83 9.21
C ASP A 101 11.40 -1.72 8.00
N LEU A 102 10.12 -2.07 8.19
CA LEU A 102 9.08 -1.96 7.16
C LEU A 102 8.86 -0.50 6.74
N ALA A 103 8.84 0.44 7.69
CA ALA A 103 8.75 1.86 7.39
C ALA A 103 9.97 2.36 6.60
N ALA A 104 11.18 1.86 6.88
CA ALA A 104 12.37 2.20 6.10
C ALA A 104 12.31 1.61 4.68
N SER A 105 11.80 0.39 4.53
CA SER A 105 11.63 -0.29 3.24
C SER A 105 10.61 0.42 2.33
N LEU A 106 9.46 0.80 2.89
CA LEU A 106 8.35 1.43 2.16
C LEU A 106 8.44 2.98 2.13
N GLY A 107 9.28 3.58 2.96
CA GLY A 107 9.46 5.02 3.11
C GLY A 107 10.38 5.66 2.07
N ASN A 108 10.53 5.04 0.89
CA ASN A 108 11.38 5.51 -0.19
C ASN A 108 10.78 5.15 -1.57
N LEU A 109 11.39 5.66 -2.64
CA LEU A 109 10.90 5.45 -4.02
C LEU A 109 11.63 4.34 -4.77
N ASN A 110 12.45 3.53 -4.11
CA ASN A 110 13.16 2.43 -4.74
C ASN A 110 12.23 1.23 -4.88
N LEU A 111 11.75 0.98 -6.10
CA LEU A 111 10.87 -0.13 -6.46
C LEU A 111 11.54 -1.51 -6.30
N ASN A 112 12.84 -1.53 -5.98
CA ASN A 112 13.55 -2.74 -5.65
C ASN A 112 13.65 -3.03 -4.16
N ASN A 113 13.07 -2.19 -3.29
CA ASN A 113 12.77 -2.51 -1.89
C ASN A 113 11.34 -3.02 -1.80
N ILE A 114 11.13 -4.13 -1.11
CA ILE A 114 9.81 -4.76 -0.94
C ILE A 114 9.60 -5.17 0.51
N VAL A 115 8.34 -5.43 0.83
CA VAL A 115 7.90 -6.11 2.05
C VAL A 115 7.10 -7.31 1.61
N ASP A 116 7.48 -8.47 2.09
CA ASP A 116 6.89 -9.75 1.72
C ASP A 116 6.84 -10.69 2.92
N THR A 117 6.17 -11.81 2.68
CA THR A 117 6.08 -12.89 3.66
C THR A 117 7.11 -13.94 3.29
N GLU A 118 7.84 -14.42 4.29
CA GLU A 118 8.58 -15.66 4.15
C GLU A 118 7.61 -16.83 3.82
N ASP A 119 7.87 -17.50 2.71
CA ASP A 119 7.09 -18.62 2.16
C ASP A 119 5.61 -18.34 1.81
N ARG A 120 4.67 -18.79 2.65
CA ARG A 120 3.21 -18.80 2.44
C ARG A 120 2.44 -18.22 3.63
N GLY A 121 3.11 -17.36 4.40
CA GLY A 121 2.51 -16.69 5.55
C GLY A 121 1.57 -15.57 5.12
N ASN A 122 0.95 -14.95 6.12
CA ASN A 122 0.20 -13.71 5.97
C ASN A 122 0.67 -12.71 7.05
N PHE A 123 0.59 -11.43 6.74
CA PHE A 123 0.68 -10.37 7.73
C PHE A 123 -0.44 -9.34 7.52
N ILE A 124 -0.72 -8.55 8.56
CA ILE A 124 -1.60 -7.40 8.49
C ILE A 124 -0.83 -6.20 9.02
N LEU A 125 -0.75 -5.14 8.20
CA LEU A 125 -0.02 -3.92 8.51
C LEU A 125 -0.97 -2.72 8.54
N ASP A 126 -0.80 -1.84 9.52
CA ASP A 126 -1.28 -0.46 9.40
C ASP A 126 -0.15 0.42 8.87
N LEU A 127 -0.41 1.11 7.76
CA LEU A 127 0.54 2.01 7.11
C LEU A 127 0.13 3.47 7.34
N PHE A 128 1.06 4.27 7.83
CA PHE A 128 0.84 5.71 8.06
C PHE A 128 1.73 6.52 7.14
N PHE A 129 1.15 7.48 6.43
CA PHE A 129 1.82 8.26 5.40
C PHE A 129 2.24 9.64 5.91
N ASP A 130 3.28 10.22 5.29
CA ASP A 130 3.82 11.53 5.68
C ASP A 130 2.92 12.72 5.29
N LYS A 131 2.02 12.53 4.32
CA LYS A 131 1.07 13.53 3.81
C LYS A 131 -0.28 12.87 3.58
N PHE A 132 -1.33 13.70 3.47
CA PHE A 132 -2.63 13.21 3.03
C PHE A 132 -2.56 12.75 1.57
N ALA A 133 -3.13 11.58 1.27
CA ALA A 133 -3.25 11.05 -0.07
C ALA A 133 -4.68 10.53 -0.30
N ASP A 134 -5.23 10.79 -1.48
CA ASP A 134 -6.53 10.28 -1.93
C ASP A 134 -6.39 9.19 -3.02
N LYS A 135 -5.16 8.89 -3.42
CA LYS A 135 -4.78 7.89 -4.42
C LYS A 135 -3.59 7.11 -3.90
N PHE A 136 -3.67 5.79 -3.99
CA PHE A 136 -2.64 4.87 -3.55
C PHE A 136 -2.09 4.11 -4.74
N LEU A 137 -0.77 3.95 -4.77
CA LEU A 137 -0.06 3.18 -5.77
C LEU A 137 0.43 1.90 -5.10
N PHE A 138 0.05 0.76 -5.66
CA PHE A 138 0.52 -0.54 -5.22
C PHE A 138 1.43 -1.09 -6.32
N PHE A 139 2.65 -1.43 -5.92
CA PHE A 139 3.64 -2.04 -6.80
C PHE A 139 4.00 -3.40 -6.22
N GLU A 140 3.92 -4.42 -7.06
CA GLU A 140 4.26 -5.78 -6.71
C GLU A 140 5.42 -6.24 -7.59
N ARG A 141 6.35 -6.99 -7.00
CA ARG A 141 7.47 -7.61 -7.70
C ARG A 141 7.49 -9.10 -7.37
N GLY A 142 7.43 -9.97 -8.38
CA GLY A 142 7.63 -11.41 -8.21
C GLY A 142 6.37 -12.22 -8.48
N MET A 143 6.13 -13.25 -7.66
CA MET A 143 4.98 -14.14 -7.76
C MET A 143 3.73 -13.52 -7.12
N ASN A 144 2.58 -13.86 -7.67
CA ASN A 144 1.26 -13.33 -7.31
C ASN A 144 1.04 -13.22 -5.79
N SER A 145 0.74 -12.01 -5.35
CA SER A 145 0.35 -11.67 -3.99
C SER A 145 -1.14 -11.36 -3.94
N LYS A 146 -1.79 -11.82 -2.87
CA LYS A 146 -3.17 -11.45 -2.58
C LYS A 146 -3.17 -10.36 -1.53
N LEU A 147 -3.48 -9.12 -1.93
CA LEU A 147 -3.44 -7.95 -1.07
C LEU A 147 -4.85 -7.43 -0.82
N GLU A 148 -5.29 -7.42 0.44
CA GLU A 148 -6.49 -6.70 0.86
C GLU A 148 -6.10 -5.34 1.45
N VAL A 149 -6.71 -4.28 0.93
CA VAL A 149 -6.49 -2.91 1.37
C VAL A 149 -7.76 -2.37 1.98
N GLN A 150 -7.68 -1.89 3.22
CA GLN A 150 -8.81 -1.28 3.92
C GLN A 150 -8.38 0.04 4.56
N ALA A 151 -9.30 1.00 4.62
CA ALA A 151 -9.05 2.25 5.34
C ALA A 151 -9.13 2.02 6.86
N LEU A 152 -8.15 2.53 7.61
CA LEU A 152 -8.23 2.65 9.07
C LEU A 152 -8.83 4.01 9.43
N LEU A 153 -9.95 4.01 10.15
CA LEU A 153 -10.67 5.22 10.55
C LEU A 153 -10.13 5.77 11.87
N GLY A 154 -10.37 7.06 12.12
CA GLY A 154 -9.83 7.76 13.30
C GLY A 154 -10.33 7.26 14.66
N ASP A 155 -11.42 6.49 14.67
CA ASP A 155 -11.94 5.80 15.86
C ASP A 155 -11.39 4.38 16.04
N GLY A 156 -10.48 3.95 15.17
CA GLY A 156 -9.89 2.61 15.15
C GLY A 156 -10.73 1.56 14.40
N SER A 157 -11.90 1.93 13.86
CA SER A 157 -12.69 1.03 13.02
C SER A 157 -12.14 0.96 11.59
N THR A 158 -12.61 -0.03 10.82
CA THR A 158 -12.18 -0.24 9.43
C THR A 158 -13.26 0.19 8.44
N GLY A 159 -12.84 0.80 7.33
CA GLY A 159 -13.69 1.16 6.22
C GLY A 159 -13.96 0.00 5.26
N LYS A 160 -14.42 0.33 4.04
CA LYS A 160 -14.53 -0.66 2.96
C LYS A 160 -13.15 -1.20 2.61
N SER A 161 -13.08 -2.49 2.27
CA SER A 161 -11.89 -3.13 1.73
C SER A 161 -11.95 -3.27 0.21
N VAL A 162 -10.77 -3.33 -0.40
CA VAL A 162 -10.53 -3.63 -1.81
C VAL A 162 -9.56 -4.79 -1.86
N LEU A 163 -9.94 -5.85 -2.55
CA LEU A 163 -9.06 -6.98 -2.81
C LEU A 163 -8.33 -6.77 -4.14
N LEU A 164 -7.01 -6.81 -4.09
CA LEU A 164 -6.09 -6.84 -5.22
C LEU A 164 -5.55 -8.27 -5.33
N ASP A 165 -5.95 -8.98 -6.38
CA ASP A 165 -5.61 -10.39 -6.62
C ASP A 165 -4.97 -10.45 -8.02
N SER A 166 -3.66 -10.64 -8.07
CA SER A 166 -2.83 -10.67 -9.30
C SER A 166 -2.62 -12.08 -9.84
#